data_AF-B5GVY8-F1
#
_entry.id   AF-B5GVY8-F1
#
_cell.length_a   1.000
_cell.length_b   1.000
_cell.length_c   1.000
_cell.angle_alpha   90.00
_cell.angle_beta   90.00
_cell.angle_gamma   90.00
#
_symmetry.space_group_name_H-M   'P 1'
#
loop_
_entity.id
_entity.type
_entity.pdbx_description
1 polymer ?
#
loop_
_entity_poly.entity_id
_entity_poly.type
_entity_poly.pdbx_seq_one_letter_code
_entity_poly.pdbx_strand_id
1 'polypeptide(L)'
;MRADRIHVHGKGNATSSTLSVGTGEPSVPPGPGRRRMSGRRARHGVLVAAGTVPARGGTLGTAATPSAPEGRTHLSADGTWQVDGYGTALTISDGVLRTRDTTAISCRPALTVRQSAVTGPDGTVRFAQDGIVTTVSPRTASLSHDSAMSTRRMRRISALPALSGREQPTGPVANLYVFWQTFKENYPFFTERGFDWDAFIERRDLGGESLERYADGAIGSADLPGGIGCLRMSRFVACAPGAYGHATDSPAPPRVLDRIINRARTSGPGARRGLIIDVRGDMGGLDGLALQIANRLTNRPYAAFAEQTRNDARDETRLTPRQTMRVIPAAGSPRCTGPITLLTGGSTVSAGEAFTQAPAERPAPTVRIGENTQGVFSDTLSRSLPNGWESSLSNEKCTTPRGHSFEGPGIPPPLRTPVFTEAESAADHDAVFDRARALLTGRRRPDGDNTGRRTP
;
A
#
# COMPACT_ATOMS: atom_id res chain seq x y z
N MET A 1 -4.38 17.39 19.35
CA MET A 1 -4.82 15.98 19.23
C MET A 1 -3.60 15.13 18.87
N ARG A 2 -3.46 13.93 19.46
CA ARG A 2 -2.39 12.99 19.08
C ARG A 2 -2.75 12.41 17.71
N ALA A 3 -1.77 12.26 16.81
CA ALA A 3 -1.95 11.45 15.62
C ALA A 3 -2.37 10.04 16.05
N ASP A 4 -3.60 9.65 15.74
CA ASP A 4 -4.13 8.36 16.15
C ASP A 4 -3.38 7.24 15.43
N ARG A 5 -2.91 6.28 16.22
CA ARG A 5 -2.34 5.02 15.72
C ARG A 5 -3.41 4.29 14.91
N ILE A 6 -3.04 3.85 13.71
CA ILE A 6 -3.90 2.99 12.90
C ILE A 6 -3.95 1.61 13.58
N HIS A 7 -5.02 1.35 14.33
CA HIS A 7 -5.30 0.04 14.92
C HIS A 7 -6.23 -0.75 13.99
N VAL A 8 -5.70 -1.83 13.40
CA VAL A 8 -6.50 -2.81 12.67
C VAL A 8 -7.02 -3.83 13.68
N HIS A 9 -8.32 -3.74 14.03
CA HIS A 9 -9.00 -4.74 14.84
C HIS A 9 -9.90 -5.62 13.95
N GLY A 10 -9.63 -6.92 13.92
CA GLY A 10 -10.60 -7.92 13.49
C GLY A 10 -11.59 -8.19 14.63
N LYS A 11 -12.88 -7.91 14.42
CA LYS A 11 -13.94 -8.34 15.34
C LYS A 11 -14.32 -9.78 15.01
N GLY A 12 -14.03 -10.70 15.92
CA GLY A 12 -14.57 -12.07 15.91
C GLY A 12 -14.92 -12.51 17.32
N ASN A 13 -16.19 -12.85 17.55
CA ASN A 13 -16.69 -13.39 18.82
C ASN A 13 -16.00 -14.73 19.12
N ALA A 14 -15.23 -14.79 20.21
CA ALA A 14 -14.66 -16.03 20.71
C ALA A 14 -15.69 -16.74 21.60
N THR A 15 -16.35 -17.77 21.10
CA THR A 15 -16.84 -18.87 21.94
C THR A 15 -15.73 -19.90 22.07
N SER A 16 -15.22 -20.03 23.30
CA SER A 16 -14.17 -20.97 23.69
C SER A 16 -14.65 -22.42 23.56
N SER A 17 -13.98 -23.22 22.74
CA SER A 17 -14.05 -24.68 22.77
C SER A 17 -12.64 -25.25 22.80
N THR A 18 -12.28 -25.86 23.92
CA THR A 18 -11.01 -26.56 24.16
C THR A 18 -11.00 -27.86 23.37
N LEU A 19 -9.96 -28.12 22.56
CA LEU A 19 -9.79 -29.39 21.87
C LEU A 19 -8.38 -29.94 22.10
N SER A 20 -8.34 -31.05 22.82
CA SER A 20 -7.17 -31.81 23.23
C SER A 20 -6.51 -32.51 22.02
N VAL A 21 -5.20 -32.35 21.86
CA VAL A 21 -4.43 -32.97 20.76
C VAL A 21 -3.99 -34.38 21.18
N GLY A 22 -4.51 -35.39 20.50
CA GLY A 22 -3.98 -36.76 20.53
C GLY A 22 -2.81 -36.92 19.55
N THR A 23 -1.70 -37.49 20.02
CA THR A 23 -0.47 -37.74 19.28
C THR A 23 -0.60 -38.93 18.33
N GLY A 24 -0.32 -38.73 17.04
CA GLY A 24 -0.11 -39.80 16.06
C GLY A 24 0.98 -39.41 15.07
N GLU A 25 2.08 -40.16 15.06
CA GLU A 25 3.19 -40.05 14.10
C GLU A 25 2.77 -40.47 12.67
N PRO A 26 3.38 -39.92 11.60
CA PRO A 26 3.12 -40.36 10.24
C PRO A 26 4.15 -41.40 9.74
N SER A 27 3.65 -42.50 9.19
CA SER A 27 4.39 -43.54 8.46
C SER A 27 4.49 -43.23 6.95
N VAL A 28 5.68 -43.39 6.37
CA VAL A 28 6.01 -43.33 4.92
C VAL A 28 6.07 -44.75 4.33
N PRO A 29 5.65 -45.00 3.07
CA PRO A 29 6.54 -45.73 2.12
C PRO A 29 6.31 -45.32 0.61
N PRO A 30 6.85 -46.00 -0.44
CA PRO A 30 7.94 -45.51 -1.28
C PRO A 30 7.60 -45.40 -2.80
N GLY A 31 8.49 -44.83 -3.62
CA GLY A 31 8.51 -45.02 -5.10
C GLY A 31 9.41 -46.20 -5.51
N PRO A 32 9.77 -46.43 -6.81
CA PRO A 32 9.40 -45.74 -8.06
C PRO A 32 9.03 -46.70 -9.24
N GLY A 33 8.72 -46.16 -10.45
CA GLY A 33 8.63 -46.96 -11.68
C GLY A 33 8.47 -46.17 -12.98
N ARG A 34 9.48 -46.20 -13.85
CA ARG A 34 9.52 -45.61 -15.21
C ARG A 34 8.71 -46.41 -16.24
N ARG A 35 8.09 -45.76 -17.23
CA ARG A 35 8.23 -46.13 -18.67
C ARG A 35 7.60 -45.16 -19.69
N ARG A 36 8.46 -44.77 -20.64
CA ARG A 36 8.36 -44.57 -22.11
C ARG A 36 7.24 -43.75 -22.78
N MET A 37 7.73 -42.83 -23.62
CA MET A 37 7.06 -42.06 -24.67
C MET A 37 6.59 -42.91 -25.86
N SER A 38 5.48 -42.50 -26.49
CA SER A 38 5.36 -42.38 -27.95
C SER A 38 4.30 -41.34 -28.30
N GLY A 39 4.59 -40.50 -29.30
CA GLY A 39 3.71 -39.41 -29.74
C GLY A 39 2.79 -39.79 -30.89
N ARG A 40 1.85 -38.90 -31.20
CA ARG A 40 1.36 -38.71 -32.57
C ARG A 40 0.65 -37.37 -32.76
N ARG A 41 0.75 -36.92 -34.01
CA ARG A 41 0.51 -35.59 -34.55
C ARG A 41 -0.96 -35.20 -34.66
N ALA A 42 -1.17 -33.88 -34.63
CA ALA A 42 -2.36 -33.16 -35.05
C ALA A 42 -2.68 -33.34 -36.54
N ARG A 43 -3.98 -33.23 -36.88
CA ARG A 43 -4.46 -32.66 -38.14
C ARG A 43 -5.70 -31.82 -37.90
N HIS A 44 -5.66 -30.63 -38.48
CA HIS A 44 -6.74 -29.67 -38.61
C HIS A 44 -7.75 -30.16 -39.66
N GLY A 45 -9.02 -29.85 -39.44
CA GLY A 45 -10.07 -29.86 -40.46
C GLY A 45 -10.96 -28.64 -40.26
N VAL A 46 -10.83 -27.67 -41.15
CA VAL A 46 -11.74 -26.53 -41.33
C VAL A 46 -12.82 -26.96 -42.33
N LEU A 47 -14.09 -26.63 -42.10
CA LEU A 47 -15.05 -26.47 -43.20
C LEU A 47 -16.00 -25.30 -42.95
N VAL A 48 -16.31 -24.66 -44.06
CA VAL A 48 -16.89 -23.34 -44.31
C VAL A 48 -18.43 -23.39 -44.30
N ALA A 49 -19.03 -22.24 -44.02
CA ALA A 49 -20.46 -21.96 -44.03
C ALA A 49 -21.09 -22.00 -45.45
N ALA A 50 -22.38 -22.33 -45.51
CA ALA A 50 -23.28 -21.85 -46.56
C ALA A 50 -24.73 -21.85 -46.01
N GLY A 51 -25.40 -20.71 -46.11
CA GLY A 51 -26.82 -20.58 -45.77
C GLY A 51 -27.72 -20.84 -46.99
N THR A 52 -29.00 -21.11 -46.73
CA THR A 52 -30.12 -20.82 -47.64
C THR A 52 -31.47 -20.97 -46.91
N VAL A 53 -32.35 -20.01 -47.17
CA VAL A 53 -33.81 -19.88 -46.86
C VAL A 53 -34.46 -19.74 -48.26
N PRO A 54 -35.68 -20.21 -48.62
CA PRO A 54 -37.01 -20.03 -47.98
C PRO A 54 -37.90 -21.32 -48.08
N ALA A 55 -39.21 -21.45 -47.80
CA ALA A 55 -40.36 -20.54 -47.86
C ALA A 55 -41.58 -21.10 -47.07
N ARG A 56 -42.59 -20.24 -46.96
CA ARG A 56 -43.90 -20.32 -46.26
C ARG A 56 -44.78 -21.53 -46.56
N GLY A 57 -45.52 -21.97 -45.54
CA GLY A 57 -46.84 -22.58 -45.64
C GLY A 57 -47.68 -22.18 -44.42
N GLY A 58 -48.84 -21.56 -44.64
CA GLY A 58 -49.75 -21.12 -43.58
C GLY A 58 -50.95 -22.06 -43.42
N THR A 59 -51.47 -22.15 -42.20
CA THR A 59 -52.82 -22.65 -41.88
C THR A 59 -53.42 -21.84 -40.73
N LEU A 60 -54.74 -21.64 -40.82
CA LEU A 60 -55.58 -20.79 -39.97
C LEU A 60 -55.95 -21.45 -38.64
N GLY A 61 -55.83 -20.67 -37.55
CA GLY A 61 -56.92 -20.36 -36.61
C GLY A 61 -57.46 -21.42 -35.66
N THR A 62 -57.10 -21.32 -34.37
CA THR A 62 -58.04 -21.38 -33.26
C THR A 62 -57.79 -20.18 -32.35
N ALA A 63 -58.84 -19.40 -32.10
CA ALA A 63 -58.79 -18.22 -31.24
C ALA A 63 -58.63 -18.65 -29.78
N ALA A 64 -57.43 -18.47 -29.24
CA ALA A 64 -57.20 -18.55 -27.80
C ALA A 64 -57.64 -17.21 -27.17
N THR A 65 -58.45 -17.31 -26.12
CA THR A 65 -58.87 -16.27 -25.19
C THR A 65 -57.70 -15.32 -24.88
N PRO A 66 -57.88 -13.98 -24.83
CA PRO A 66 -56.79 -13.11 -24.42
C PRO A 66 -56.45 -13.40 -22.96
N SER A 67 -55.36 -14.13 -22.75
CA SER A 67 -54.65 -14.16 -21.49
C SER A 67 -54.32 -12.71 -21.14
N ALA A 68 -54.71 -12.28 -19.95
CA ALA A 68 -54.28 -11.00 -19.40
C ALA A 68 -52.76 -10.85 -19.59
N PRO A 69 -52.23 -9.66 -19.89
CA PRO A 69 -50.79 -9.48 -19.98
C PRO A 69 -50.21 -9.70 -18.59
N GLU A 70 -49.70 -10.90 -18.31
CA GLU A 70 -48.74 -11.15 -17.23
C GLU A 70 -47.39 -10.52 -17.63
N GLY A 71 -47.41 -9.21 -17.84
CA GLY A 71 -46.21 -8.38 -17.91
C GLY A 71 -45.74 -8.04 -16.51
N ARG A 72 -45.59 -9.02 -15.61
CA ARG A 72 -44.68 -8.85 -14.48
C ARG A 72 -43.29 -9.15 -15.03
N THR A 73 -42.61 -8.12 -15.52
CA THR A 73 -41.16 -8.16 -15.67
C THR A 73 -40.60 -8.50 -14.29
N HIS A 74 -40.30 -9.78 -14.06
CA HIS A 74 -39.63 -10.21 -12.84
C HIS A 74 -38.29 -9.48 -12.79
N LEU A 75 -38.17 -8.54 -11.85
CA LEU A 75 -36.92 -7.84 -11.60
C LEU A 75 -35.89 -8.91 -11.19
N SER A 76 -34.88 -9.14 -12.02
CA SER A 76 -33.84 -10.13 -11.73
C SER A 76 -32.60 -9.45 -11.15
N ALA A 77 -32.03 -10.07 -10.11
CA ALA A 77 -30.73 -9.73 -9.59
C ALA A 77 -29.58 -10.14 -10.55
N ASP A 78 -29.84 -11.03 -11.51
CA ASP A 78 -28.83 -11.54 -12.44
C ASP A 78 -28.22 -10.41 -13.28
N GLY A 79 -26.91 -10.50 -13.46
CA GLY A 79 -26.11 -9.57 -14.25
C GLY A 79 -24.86 -9.08 -13.54
N THR A 80 -24.22 -8.09 -14.14
CA THR A 80 -22.99 -7.48 -13.63
C THR A 80 -23.29 -6.13 -13.01
N TRP A 81 -22.74 -5.89 -11.82
CA TRP A 81 -22.98 -4.70 -11.03
C TRP A 81 -21.67 -4.11 -10.50
N GLN A 82 -21.60 -2.79 -10.42
CA GLN A 82 -20.60 -2.05 -9.66
C GLN A 82 -21.24 -1.60 -8.35
N VAL A 83 -20.58 -1.84 -7.22
CA VAL A 83 -20.99 -1.30 -5.91
C VAL A 83 -20.38 0.09 -5.74
N ASP A 84 -21.23 1.08 -5.45
CA ASP A 84 -20.81 2.49 -5.38
C ASP A 84 -19.92 2.73 -4.15
N GLY A 85 -18.72 3.26 -4.37
CA GLY A 85 -17.78 3.67 -3.30
C GLY A 85 -16.97 2.55 -2.65
N TYR A 86 -17.26 1.28 -2.95
CA TYR A 86 -16.59 0.13 -2.30
C TYR A 86 -15.45 -0.50 -3.10
N GLY A 87 -15.20 -0.02 -4.33
CA GLY A 87 -14.21 -0.67 -5.21
C GLY A 87 -14.56 -2.14 -5.43
N THR A 88 -15.84 -2.48 -5.62
CA THR A 88 -16.29 -3.87 -5.79
C THR A 88 -17.14 -4.01 -7.03
N ALA A 89 -16.76 -4.93 -7.92
CA ALA A 89 -17.63 -5.41 -8.99
C ALA A 89 -18.17 -6.80 -8.63
N LEU A 90 -19.42 -7.08 -8.99
CA LEU A 90 -20.02 -8.39 -8.76
C LEU A 90 -20.80 -8.90 -9.96
N THR A 91 -20.87 -10.21 -10.08
CA THR A 91 -21.72 -10.92 -11.05
C THR A 91 -22.67 -11.84 -10.31
N ILE A 92 -23.94 -11.80 -10.66
CA ILE A 92 -24.95 -12.75 -10.21
C ILE A 92 -25.44 -13.51 -11.44
N SER A 93 -25.31 -14.83 -11.39
CA SER A 93 -25.76 -15.73 -12.46
C SER A 93 -26.02 -17.10 -11.85
N ASP A 94 -27.14 -17.73 -12.22
CA ASP A 94 -27.47 -19.11 -11.81
C ASP A 94 -27.43 -19.30 -10.27
N GLY A 95 -27.91 -18.29 -9.53
CA GLY A 95 -27.91 -18.30 -8.06
C GLY A 95 -26.50 -18.26 -7.45
N VAL A 96 -25.48 -17.82 -8.19
CA VAL A 96 -24.10 -17.65 -7.70
C VAL A 96 -23.74 -16.17 -7.73
N LEU A 97 -23.40 -15.62 -6.56
CA LEU A 97 -22.77 -14.32 -6.43
C LEU A 97 -21.26 -14.48 -6.46
N ARG A 98 -20.58 -13.77 -7.35
CA ARG A 98 -19.12 -13.63 -7.36
C ARG A 98 -18.76 -12.16 -7.22
N THR A 99 -17.91 -11.82 -6.25
CA THR A 99 -17.38 -10.46 -6.09
C THR A 99 -15.91 -10.40 -6.47
N ARG A 100 -15.49 -9.21 -6.88
CA ARG A 100 -14.11 -8.86 -7.18
C ARG A 100 -13.80 -7.51 -6.56
N ASP A 101 -12.65 -7.43 -5.89
CA ASP A 101 -12.09 -6.17 -5.42
C ASP A 101 -11.37 -5.50 -6.59
N THR A 102 -11.73 -4.25 -6.86
CA THR A 102 -11.31 -3.49 -8.04
C THR A 102 -10.61 -2.23 -7.60
N THR A 103 -9.43 -1.98 -8.16
CA THR A 103 -8.73 -0.70 -8.12
C THR A 103 -8.37 -0.27 -9.53
N ALA A 104 -7.79 0.92 -9.70
CA ALA A 104 -7.23 1.33 -10.99
C ALA A 104 -6.08 0.43 -11.47
N ILE A 105 -5.47 -0.38 -10.59
CA ILE A 105 -4.31 -1.24 -10.91
C ILE A 105 -4.57 -2.74 -10.72
N SER A 106 -5.71 -3.16 -10.19
CA SER A 106 -6.01 -4.58 -9.93
C SER A 106 -7.50 -4.89 -10.03
N CYS A 107 -7.81 -6.17 -10.32
CA CYS A 107 -9.14 -6.72 -10.14
C CYS A 107 -9.05 -8.17 -9.66
N ARG A 108 -9.22 -8.37 -8.35
CA ARG A 108 -8.95 -9.65 -7.70
C ARG A 108 -10.25 -10.36 -7.30
N PRO A 109 -10.38 -11.67 -7.54
CA PRO A 109 -11.47 -12.45 -6.95
C PRO A 109 -11.48 -12.31 -5.43
N ALA A 110 -12.65 -12.05 -4.85
CA ALA A 110 -12.81 -11.88 -3.41
C ALA A 110 -13.75 -12.93 -2.82
N LEU A 111 -15.01 -12.96 -3.26
CA LEU A 111 -16.04 -13.88 -2.75
C LEU A 111 -16.68 -14.69 -3.88
N THR A 112 -17.03 -15.95 -3.60
CA THR A 112 -17.94 -16.73 -4.43
C THR A 112 -18.88 -17.50 -3.51
N VAL A 113 -20.17 -17.21 -3.58
CA VAL A 113 -21.18 -17.76 -2.67
C VAL A 113 -22.44 -18.14 -3.44
N ARG A 114 -23.07 -19.25 -3.06
CA ARG A 114 -24.34 -19.71 -3.63
C ARG A 114 -25.51 -19.16 -2.82
N GLN A 115 -26.62 -18.94 -3.51
CA GLN A 115 -27.86 -18.47 -2.93
C GLN A 115 -28.32 -19.42 -1.81
N SER A 116 -28.73 -18.85 -0.68
CA SER A 116 -29.08 -19.59 0.55
C SER A 116 -30.58 -19.77 0.76
N ALA A 117 -31.41 -19.07 -0.01
CA ALA A 117 -32.87 -19.08 0.11
C ALA A 117 -33.53 -18.92 -1.26
N VAL A 118 -34.80 -19.31 -1.38
CA VAL A 118 -35.59 -19.07 -2.61
C VAL A 118 -35.68 -17.56 -2.90
N THR A 119 -35.63 -17.19 -4.17
CA THR A 119 -35.77 -15.79 -4.61
C THR A 119 -37.11 -15.22 -4.16
N GLY A 120 -37.08 -14.03 -3.56
CA GLY A 120 -38.28 -13.34 -3.10
C GLY A 120 -39.19 -12.93 -4.27
N PRO A 121 -40.48 -12.68 -4.02
CA PRO A 121 -41.44 -12.26 -5.05
C PRO A 121 -41.11 -10.91 -5.71
N ASP A 122 -40.25 -10.11 -5.07
CA ASP A 122 -39.72 -8.84 -5.57
C ASP A 122 -38.39 -8.98 -6.33
N GLY A 123 -37.89 -10.21 -6.51
CA GLY A 123 -36.60 -10.51 -7.12
C GLY A 123 -35.41 -10.49 -6.16
N THR A 124 -35.65 -10.24 -4.87
CA THR A 124 -34.58 -10.19 -3.87
C THR A 124 -33.96 -11.57 -3.68
N VAL A 125 -32.63 -11.64 -3.71
CA VAL A 125 -31.85 -12.86 -3.48
C VAL A 125 -30.99 -12.72 -2.23
N ARG A 126 -30.77 -13.84 -1.54
CA ARG A 126 -29.97 -13.90 -0.31
C ARG A 126 -28.85 -14.92 -0.46
N PHE A 127 -27.67 -14.55 0.00
CA PHE A 127 -26.48 -15.39 0.04
C PHE A 127 -26.00 -15.45 1.49
N ALA A 128 -25.57 -16.62 1.96
CA ALA A 128 -25.07 -16.78 3.31
C ALA A 128 -23.68 -17.42 3.28
N GLN A 129 -22.72 -16.81 3.95
CA GLN A 129 -21.37 -17.35 4.14
C GLN A 129 -20.83 -16.87 5.49
N ASP A 130 -20.23 -17.79 6.25
CA ASP A 130 -19.57 -17.50 7.54
C ASP A 130 -20.45 -16.72 8.54
N GLY A 131 -21.75 -17.00 8.55
CA GLY A 131 -22.72 -16.34 9.45
C GLY A 131 -23.12 -14.93 9.03
N ILE A 132 -22.69 -14.45 7.86
CA ILE A 132 -23.12 -13.17 7.28
C ILE A 132 -24.10 -13.45 6.13
N VAL A 133 -25.26 -12.81 6.19
CA VAL A 133 -26.26 -12.85 5.12
C VAL A 133 -26.18 -11.59 4.26
N THR A 134 -25.80 -11.78 3.00
CA THR A 134 -25.81 -10.74 1.97
C THR A 134 -27.15 -10.75 1.23
N THR A 135 -27.90 -9.66 1.32
CA THR A 135 -29.18 -9.48 0.61
C THR A 135 -29.00 -8.52 -0.56
N VAL A 136 -29.38 -8.96 -1.76
CA VAL A 136 -29.34 -8.17 -3.00
C VAL A 136 -30.77 -7.93 -3.47
N SER A 137 -31.16 -6.66 -3.58
CA SER A 137 -32.46 -6.27 -4.11
C SER A 137 -32.30 -5.60 -5.48
N PRO A 138 -32.82 -6.21 -6.57
CA PRO A 138 -32.76 -5.60 -7.90
C PRO A 138 -33.67 -4.38 -8.03
N ARG A 139 -34.75 -4.29 -7.24
CA ARG A 139 -35.70 -3.18 -7.26
C ARG A 139 -35.06 -1.87 -6.80
N THR A 140 -34.32 -1.92 -5.71
CA THR A 140 -33.63 -0.74 -5.14
C THR A 140 -32.18 -0.64 -5.62
N ALA A 141 -31.73 -1.59 -6.45
CA ALA A 141 -30.34 -1.75 -6.87
C ALA A 141 -29.38 -1.63 -5.68
N SER A 142 -29.63 -2.43 -4.64
CA SER A 142 -28.88 -2.33 -3.37
C SER A 142 -28.42 -3.67 -2.84
N LEU A 143 -27.27 -3.66 -2.18
CA LEU A 143 -26.68 -4.77 -1.45
C LEU A 143 -26.57 -4.42 0.03
N SER A 144 -26.94 -5.34 0.91
CA SER A 144 -26.81 -5.17 2.36
C SER A 144 -26.26 -6.43 3.00
N HIS A 145 -25.58 -6.26 4.14
CA HIS A 145 -25.20 -7.36 5.01
C HIS A 145 -26.05 -7.24 6.28
N ASP A 146 -26.57 -8.33 6.79
CA ASP A 146 -27.35 -8.39 8.04
C ASP A 146 -26.62 -7.80 9.26
N SER A 147 -25.28 -7.88 9.28
CA SER A 147 -24.41 -7.27 10.29
C SER A 147 -24.14 -5.77 10.07
N ALA A 148 -24.59 -5.17 8.96
CA ALA A 148 -24.37 -3.77 8.62
C ALA A 148 -25.68 -2.96 8.73
N MET A 149 -25.62 -1.80 9.40
CA MET A 149 -26.79 -0.91 9.52
C MET A 149 -27.13 -0.16 8.22
N SER A 150 -26.22 -0.14 7.24
CA SER A 150 -26.37 0.60 5.98
C SER A 150 -26.45 -0.31 4.75
N THR A 151 -27.20 0.14 3.74
CA THR A 151 -27.29 -0.47 2.42
C THR A 151 -26.28 0.16 1.46
N ARG A 152 -25.65 -0.63 0.61
CA ARG A 152 -24.74 -0.20 -0.46
C ARG A 152 -25.52 -0.09 -1.77
N ARG A 153 -25.43 1.05 -2.46
CA ARG A 153 -26.02 1.20 -3.79
C ARG A 153 -25.17 0.45 -4.82
N MET A 154 -25.84 -0.06 -5.84
CA MET A 154 -25.21 -0.71 -6.97
C MET A 154 -25.70 -0.10 -8.29
N ARG A 155 -24.83 -0.11 -9.29
CA ARG A 155 -25.13 0.29 -10.66
C ARG A 155 -24.88 -0.88 -11.59
N ARG A 156 -25.85 -1.18 -12.46
CA ARG A 156 -25.70 -2.22 -13.49
C ARG A 156 -24.65 -1.78 -14.51
N ILE A 157 -23.75 -2.69 -14.87
CA ILE A 157 -22.70 -2.47 -15.88
C ILE A 157 -22.77 -3.58 -16.94
N SER A 158 -22.38 -3.26 -18.18
CA SER A 158 -22.47 -4.20 -19.31
C SER A 158 -21.39 -5.28 -19.28
N ALA A 159 -20.25 -5.00 -18.64
CA ALA A 159 -19.13 -5.92 -18.49
C ALA A 159 -18.37 -5.62 -17.20
N LEU A 160 -17.62 -6.61 -16.71
CA LEU A 160 -16.68 -6.44 -15.60
C LEU A 160 -15.57 -5.42 -15.97
N PRO A 161 -14.95 -4.76 -14.97
CA PRO A 161 -13.82 -3.86 -15.20
C PRO A 161 -12.72 -4.52 -16.03
N ALA A 162 -12.04 -3.75 -16.88
CA ALA A 162 -11.10 -4.25 -17.90
C ALA A 162 -9.97 -5.14 -17.33
N LEU A 163 -9.58 -4.93 -16.07
CA LEU A 163 -8.55 -5.72 -15.39
C LEU A 163 -9.02 -7.12 -14.96
N SER A 164 -10.33 -7.39 -14.91
CA SER A 164 -10.92 -8.63 -14.35
C SER A 164 -10.60 -9.90 -15.14
N GLY A 165 -10.16 -9.76 -16.39
CA GLY A 165 -9.77 -10.87 -17.28
C GLY A 165 -8.26 -10.94 -17.53
N ARG A 166 -7.47 -10.13 -16.82
CA ARG A 166 -6.01 -10.07 -16.98
C ARG A 166 -5.32 -10.84 -15.86
N GLU A 167 -4.09 -11.27 -16.12
CA GLU A 167 -3.21 -11.78 -15.08
C GLU A 167 -3.03 -10.70 -14.00
N GLN A 168 -3.25 -11.08 -12.75
CA GLN A 168 -3.18 -10.14 -11.64
C GLN A 168 -1.74 -10.03 -11.14
N PRO A 169 -1.29 -8.83 -10.72
CA PRO A 169 0.03 -8.69 -10.16
C PRO A 169 0.14 -9.51 -8.87
N THR A 170 1.21 -10.32 -8.78
CA THR A 170 1.48 -11.21 -7.65
C THR A 170 2.81 -10.87 -6.96
N GLY A 171 2.97 -11.33 -5.72
CA GLY A 171 4.17 -11.11 -4.92
C GLY A 171 4.05 -9.96 -3.90
N PRO A 172 5.01 -9.84 -2.97
CA PRO A 172 4.94 -8.93 -1.84
C PRO A 172 4.87 -7.46 -2.26
N VAL A 173 5.64 -7.08 -3.27
CA VAL A 173 5.63 -5.72 -3.85
C VAL A 173 4.25 -5.38 -4.43
N ALA A 174 3.64 -6.30 -5.18
CA ALA A 174 2.32 -6.12 -5.77
C ALA A 174 1.23 -5.99 -4.70
N ASN A 175 1.31 -6.77 -3.62
CA ASN A 175 0.36 -6.69 -2.52
C ASN A 175 0.38 -5.31 -1.85
N LEU A 176 1.57 -4.75 -1.59
CA LEU A 176 1.70 -3.41 -1.03
C LEU A 176 1.08 -2.35 -1.95
N TYR A 177 1.27 -2.47 -3.26
CA TYR A 177 0.70 -1.54 -4.22
C TYR A 177 -0.82 -1.60 -4.29
N VAL A 178 -1.40 -2.80 -4.35
CA VAL A 178 -2.85 -2.96 -4.36
C VAL A 178 -3.45 -2.42 -3.07
N PHE A 179 -2.84 -2.75 -1.92
CA PHE A 179 -3.24 -2.18 -0.63
C PHE A 179 -3.26 -0.65 -0.66
N TRP A 180 -2.17 -0.03 -1.15
CA TRP A 180 -2.07 1.42 -1.16
C TRP A 180 -3.06 2.08 -2.13
N GLN A 181 -3.24 1.50 -3.31
CA GLN A 181 -4.21 1.98 -4.26
C GLN A 181 -5.64 1.88 -3.71
N THR A 182 -5.98 0.81 -2.99
CA THR A 182 -7.26 0.68 -2.29
C THR A 182 -7.47 1.79 -1.27
N PHE A 183 -6.46 2.11 -0.44
CA PHE A 183 -6.56 3.24 0.46
C PHE A 183 -6.83 4.53 -0.32
N LYS A 184 -5.97 4.86 -1.29
CA LYS A 184 -6.06 6.06 -2.14
C LYS A 184 -7.45 6.25 -2.76
N GLU A 185 -8.09 5.17 -3.20
CA GLU A 185 -9.38 5.22 -3.89
C GLU A 185 -10.59 5.18 -2.94
N ASN A 186 -10.47 4.57 -1.75
CA ASN A 186 -11.62 4.24 -0.92
C ASN A 186 -11.61 4.86 0.49
N TYR A 187 -10.49 5.40 0.96
CA TYR A 187 -10.44 6.07 2.26
C TYR A 187 -11.06 7.47 2.17
N PRO A 188 -12.25 7.71 2.77
CA PRO A 188 -13.04 8.91 2.49
C PRO A 188 -12.47 10.15 3.19
N PHE A 189 -11.60 9.96 4.17
CA PHE A 189 -11.12 11.02 5.02
C PHE A 189 -9.81 11.63 4.51
N PHE A 190 -9.36 11.34 3.28
CA PHE A 190 -8.17 12.02 2.77
C PHE A 190 -8.38 13.52 2.63
N THR A 191 -9.53 14.02 2.17
CA THR A 191 -9.76 15.47 2.12
C THR A 191 -10.02 16.07 3.50
N GLU A 192 -10.78 15.36 4.34
CA GLU A 192 -11.13 15.82 5.70
C GLU A 192 -9.95 15.77 6.68
N ARG A 193 -9.00 14.85 6.48
CA ARG A 193 -7.81 14.65 7.33
C ARG A 193 -6.49 14.98 6.63
N GLY A 194 -6.50 15.28 5.34
CA GLY A 194 -5.31 15.31 4.50
C GLY A 194 -5.28 16.54 3.61
N PHE A 195 -4.68 17.56 4.20
CA PHE A 195 -3.80 18.50 3.55
C PHE A 195 -3.07 17.90 2.33
N ASP A 196 -3.18 18.53 1.16
CA ASP A 196 -2.33 18.20 0.02
C ASP A 196 -0.90 18.64 0.35
N TRP A 197 -0.11 17.67 0.82
CA TRP A 197 1.22 17.91 1.33
C TRP A 197 2.13 18.50 0.26
N ASP A 198 2.09 17.98 -0.95
CA ASP A 198 2.99 18.48 -1.98
C ASP A 198 2.59 19.90 -2.37
N ALA A 199 1.29 20.18 -2.52
CA ALA A 199 0.81 21.53 -2.80
C ALA A 199 1.13 22.51 -1.67
N PHE A 200 1.04 22.07 -0.41
CA PHE A 200 1.46 22.90 0.72
C PHE A 200 2.96 23.15 0.71
N ILE A 201 3.78 22.10 0.59
CA ILE A 201 5.24 22.23 0.56
C ILE A 201 5.66 23.16 -0.58
N GLU A 202 5.14 22.95 -1.79
CA GLU A 202 5.45 23.80 -2.95
C GLU A 202 5.06 25.26 -2.68
N ARG A 203 3.83 25.50 -2.22
CA ARG A 203 3.33 26.85 -2.00
C ARG A 203 3.99 27.57 -0.82
N ARG A 204 4.23 26.87 0.29
CA ARG A 204 4.71 27.42 1.56
C ARG A 204 6.22 27.27 1.74
N ASP A 205 6.73 26.04 1.64
CA ASP A 205 8.13 25.72 1.97
C ASP A 205 9.10 26.06 0.82
N LEU A 206 8.65 25.87 -0.41
CA LEU A 206 9.42 26.18 -1.63
C LEU A 206 9.09 27.57 -2.20
N GLY A 207 8.18 28.33 -1.58
CA GLY A 207 7.84 29.69 -1.99
C GLY A 207 7.10 29.78 -3.33
N GLY A 208 6.31 28.76 -3.67
CA GLY A 208 5.56 28.66 -4.92
C GLY A 208 6.25 27.83 -6.01
N GLU A 209 7.51 27.44 -5.80
CA GLU A 209 8.24 26.59 -6.74
C GLU A 209 7.76 25.13 -6.67
N SER A 210 7.69 24.49 -7.84
CA SER A 210 7.25 23.10 -7.94
C SER A 210 8.38 22.11 -7.66
N LEU A 211 8.03 20.97 -7.04
CA LEU A 211 8.95 19.85 -6.91
C LEU A 211 9.21 19.23 -8.28
N GLU A 212 10.48 18.98 -8.60
CA GLU A 212 10.84 18.08 -9.69
C GLU A 212 10.48 16.65 -9.26
N ARG A 213 9.54 16.02 -9.97
CA ARG A 213 8.95 14.74 -9.59
C ARG A 213 9.59 13.58 -10.34
N TYR A 214 9.84 12.50 -9.60
CA TYR A 214 10.38 11.26 -10.14
C TYR A 214 9.60 10.06 -9.59
N ALA A 215 9.72 8.93 -10.29
CA ALA A 215 9.11 7.65 -9.88
C ALA A 215 7.61 7.78 -9.59
N ASP A 216 6.87 8.44 -10.50
CA ASP A 216 5.42 8.69 -10.39
C ASP A 216 5.05 9.46 -9.10
N GLY A 217 5.82 10.52 -8.82
CA GLY A 217 5.59 11.39 -7.67
C GLY A 217 6.04 10.80 -6.32
N ALA A 218 6.66 9.61 -6.30
CA ALA A 218 7.22 9.04 -5.06
C ALA A 218 8.35 9.89 -4.47
N ILE A 219 9.12 10.54 -5.35
CA ILE A 219 10.29 11.33 -5.00
C ILE A 219 10.12 12.73 -5.59
N GLY A 220 10.14 13.75 -4.73
CA GLY A 220 10.21 15.16 -5.12
C GLY A 220 11.58 15.74 -4.81
N SER A 221 12.13 16.56 -5.70
CA SER A 221 13.39 17.28 -5.47
C SER A 221 13.22 18.76 -5.77
N ALA A 222 13.82 19.62 -4.95
CA ALA A 222 13.94 21.05 -5.22
C ALA A 222 15.30 21.59 -4.74
N ASP A 223 15.69 22.73 -5.30
CA ASP A 223 16.82 23.54 -4.85
C ASP A 223 16.26 24.78 -4.14
N LEU A 224 16.70 25.04 -2.92
CA LEU A 224 16.28 26.15 -2.08
C LEU A 224 17.37 27.24 -2.04
N PRO A 225 16.99 28.51 -1.78
CA PRO A 225 17.94 29.57 -1.51
C PRO A 225 18.95 29.19 -0.43
N GLY A 226 20.18 29.71 -0.57
CA GLY A 226 21.26 29.37 0.35
C GLY A 226 21.89 28.00 0.08
N GLY A 227 21.74 27.47 -1.13
CA GLY A 227 22.40 26.23 -1.55
C GLY A 227 21.91 25.02 -0.76
N ILE A 228 20.64 24.98 -0.38
CA ILE A 228 20.05 23.85 0.34
C ILE A 228 19.27 23.01 -0.66
N GLY A 229 19.49 21.70 -0.68
CA GLY A 229 18.59 20.80 -1.40
C GLY A 229 17.38 20.43 -0.54
N CYS A 230 16.24 20.18 -1.17
CA CYS A 230 15.11 19.48 -0.56
C CYS A 230 14.85 18.19 -1.33
N LEU A 231 14.77 17.07 -0.60
CA LEU A 231 14.39 15.76 -1.12
C LEU A 231 13.19 15.26 -0.33
N ARG A 232 12.05 15.10 -0.99
CA ARG A 232 10.82 14.62 -0.37
C ARG A 232 10.54 13.19 -0.81
N MET A 233 10.13 12.37 0.13
CA MET A 233 9.76 10.98 -0.12
C MET A 233 8.37 10.71 0.45
N SER A 234 7.46 10.27 -0.41
CA SER A 234 6.12 9.84 -0.01
C SER A 234 6.01 8.32 0.09
N ARG A 235 6.91 7.58 -0.56
CA ARG A 235 6.99 6.11 -0.53
C ARG A 235 8.35 5.62 -1.03
N PHE A 236 8.82 4.49 -0.49
CA PHE A 236 10.03 3.78 -0.92
C PHE A 236 9.73 2.70 -1.98
N VAL A 237 8.96 3.05 -3.00
CA VAL A 237 8.65 2.13 -4.10
C VAL A 237 8.71 2.87 -5.43
N ALA A 238 9.30 2.27 -6.47
CA ALA A 238 9.38 2.87 -7.80
C ALA A 238 8.18 2.43 -8.66
N CYS A 239 7.33 3.37 -9.06
CA CYS A 239 6.33 3.12 -10.10
C CYS A 239 6.83 3.61 -11.46
N ALA A 240 6.58 2.82 -12.50
CA ALA A 240 6.52 3.29 -13.88
C ALA A 240 5.04 3.46 -14.27
N PRO A 241 4.68 4.47 -15.08
CA PRO A 241 3.35 4.52 -15.67
C PRO A 241 3.13 3.31 -16.58
N GLY A 242 2.11 2.50 -16.31
CA GLY A 242 1.57 1.53 -17.27
C GLY A 242 2.23 0.15 -17.36
N ALA A 243 3.16 -0.25 -16.48
CA ALA A 243 3.79 -1.57 -16.55
C ALA A 243 3.78 -2.31 -15.20
N TYR A 244 2.94 -3.35 -15.10
CA TYR A 244 3.19 -4.48 -14.21
C TYR A 244 3.15 -5.74 -15.05
N GLY A 245 4.31 -6.38 -15.20
CA GLY A 245 4.56 -7.46 -16.16
C GLY A 245 5.38 -6.94 -17.33
N HIS A 246 6.70 -7.19 -17.29
CA HIS A 246 7.75 -6.66 -18.17
C HIS A 246 8.23 -5.25 -17.83
N ALA A 247 9.54 -5.16 -17.57
CA ALA A 247 10.28 -3.92 -17.57
C ALA A 247 10.04 -3.18 -18.89
N THR A 248 9.72 -1.89 -18.82
CA THR A 248 10.30 -0.89 -19.72
C THR A 248 10.02 0.52 -19.16
N ASP A 249 11.11 1.27 -19.02
CA ASP A 249 11.21 2.73 -19.00
C ASP A 249 10.60 3.53 -17.83
N SER A 250 11.02 3.21 -16.61
CA SER A 250 11.49 4.27 -15.71
C SER A 250 12.96 4.04 -15.40
N PRO A 251 13.80 5.10 -15.30
CA PRO A 251 15.18 4.92 -14.89
C PRO A 251 15.20 4.15 -13.57
N ALA A 252 15.96 3.05 -13.50
CA ALA A 252 16.19 2.33 -12.26
C ALA A 252 16.52 3.32 -11.13
N PRO A 253 16.16 3.06 -9.86
CA PRO A 253 16.39 4.00 -8.77
C PRO A 253 17.78 4.68 -8.75
N PRO A 254 18.89 3.99 -9.10
CA PRO A 254 20.20 4.64 -9.28
C PRO A 254 20.21 5.80 -10.30
N ARG A 255 19.56 5.64 -11.46
CA ARG A 255 19.47 6.68 -12.50
C ARG A 255 18.60 7.88 -12.08
N VAL A 256 17.57 7.66 -11.27
CA VAL A 256 16.81 8.76 -10.65
C VAL A 256 17.70 9.52 -9.67
N LEU A 257 18.41 8.78 -8.80
CA LEU A 257 19.32 9.37 -7.82
C LEU A 257 20.51 10.08 -8.46
N ASP A 258 20.97 9.66 -9.64
CA ASP A 258 22.01 10.36 -10.40
C ASP A 258 21.53 11.70 -10.96
N ARG A 259 20.24 11.86 -11.25
CA ARG A 259 19.66 13.16 -11.63
C ARG A 259 19.54 14.09 -10.43
N ILE A 260 19.04 13.56 -9.31
CA ILE A 260 18.82 14.32 -8.07
C ILE A 260 20.16 14.71 -7.43
N ILE A 261 21.04 13.73 -7.24
CA ILE A 261 22.34 13.82 -6.58
C ILE A 261 23.44 13.71 -7.64
N ASN A 262 23.56 14.76 -8.45
CA ASN A 262 24.55 14.86 -9.52
C ASN A 262 25.81 15.63 -9.10
N ARG A 263 26.84 15.67 -9.97
CA ARG A 263 28.10 16.38 -9.68
C ARG A 263 27.92 17.88 -9.46
N ALA A 264 27.05 18.54 -10.24
CA ALA A 264 26.83 19.98 -10.11
C ALA A 264 26.26 20.36 -8.73
N ARG A 265 25.44 19.48 -8.13
CA ARG A 265 24.85 19.67 -6.79
C ARG A 265 25.72 19.16 -5.65
N THR A 266 26.79 18.40 -5.92
CA THR A 266 27.63 17.75 -4.89
C THR A 266 29.08 18.20 -4.89
N SER A 267 29.54 18.92 -5.91
CA SER A 267 30.93 19.37 -6.03
C SER A 267 31.04 20.70 -6.76
N GLY A 268 32.09 21.46 -6.46
CA GLY A 268 32.36 22.76 -7.07
C GLY A 268 31.53 23.92 -6.47
N PRO A 269 31.56 25.11 -7.09
CA PRO A 269 30.95 26.32 -6.56
C PRO A 269 29.42 26.26 -6.38
N GLY A 270 28.75 25.41 -7.16
CA GLY A 270 27.30 25.17 -7.08
C GLY A 270 26.89 24.07 -6.11
N ALA A 271 27.83 23.47 -5.38
CA ALA A 271 27.53 22.38 -4.46
C ALA A 271 26.56 22.82 -3.36
N ARG A 272 25.59 21.95 -3.07
CA ARG A 272 24.66 22.14 -1.97
C ARG A 272 25.42 22.10 -0.64
N ARG A 273 25.13 23.06 0.23
CA ARG A 273 25.69 23.17 1.59
C ARG A 273 24.97 22.29 2.60
N GLY A 274 23.77 21.84 2.28
CA GLY A 274 22.99 20.94 3.11
C GLY A 274 21.81 20.35 2.36
N LEU A 275 21.18 19.34 2.96
CA LEU A 275 20.02 18.66 2.39
C LEU A 275 18.94 18.49 3.46
N ILE A 276 17.74 18.98 3.17
CA ILE A 276 16.52 18.62 3.89
C ILE A 276 15.98 17.35 3.23
N ILE A 277 15.77 16.30 4.03
CA ILE A 277 15.07 15.09 3.60
C ILE A 277 13.75 15.01 4.35
N ASP A 278 12.64 15.07 3.64
CA ASP A 278 11.29 15.03 4.23
C ASP A 278 10.64 13.67 3.99
N VAL A 279 10.44 12.92 5.08
CA VAL A 279 9.74 11.63 5.10
C VAL A 279 8.50 11.67 6.00
N ARG A 280 8.00 12.87 6.36
CA ARG A 280 6.88 13.03 7.30
C ARG A 280 5.58 12.37 6.82
N GLY A 281 5.38 12.35 5.50
CA GLY A 281 4.26 11.68 4.85
C GLY A 281 4.63 10.36 4.17
N ASP A 282 5.76 9.75 4.55
CA ASP A 282 6.24 8.52 3.91
C ASP A 282 5.47 7.28 4.38
N MET A 283 4.90 6.55 3.44
CA MET A 283 4.03 5.40 3.73
C MET A 283 4.73 4.04 3.62
N GLY A 284 6.05 4.00 3.72
CA GLY A 284 6.84 2.79 3.65
C GLY A 284 7.10 2.33 2.21
N GLY A 285 7.42 1.04 2.04
CA GLY A 285 7.90 0.54 0.76
C GLY A 285 8.93 -0.56 0.90
N LEU A 286 9.99 -0.45 0.09
CA LEU A 286 11.07 -1.41 0.02
C LEU A 286 12.31 -0.89 0.74
N ASP A 287 12.75 -1.60 1.77
CA ASP A 287 13.98 -1.29 2.53
C ASP A 287 15.23 -1.24 1.65
N GLY A 288 15.26 -2.05 0.59
CA GLY A 288 16.31 -2.00 -0.42
C GLY A 288 16.45 -0.62 -1.07
N LEU A 289 15.33 0.08 -1.31
CA LEU A 289 15.36 1.45 -1.85
C LEU A 289 15.81 2.44 -0.77
N ALA A 290 15.37 2.26 0.48
CA ALA A 290 15.84 3.06 1.60
C ALA A 290 17.37 3.04 1.74
N LEU A 291 17.96 1.85 1.71
CA LEU A 291 19.41 1.68 1.76
C LEU A 291 20.10 2.25 0.50
N GLN A 292 19.55 2.08 -0.70
CA GLN A 292 20.12 2.66 -1.91
C GLN A 292 20.20 4.19 -1.85
N ILE A 293 19.22 4.86 -1.25
CA ILE A 293 19.25 6.30 -1.05
C ILE A 293 20.30 6.66 0.01
N ALA A 294 20.31 5.96 1.14
CA ALA A 294 21.29 6.17 2.20
C ALA A 294 22.75 5.99 1.70
N ASN A 295 22.99 5.08 0.75
CA ASN A 295 24.28 4.87 0.08
C ASN A 295 24.77 6.12 -0.67
N ARG A 296 23.87 7.03 -1.07
CA ARG A 296 24.22 8.32 -1.71
C ARG A 296 24.53 9.42 -0.71
N LEU A 297 24.28 9.20 0.58
CA LEU A 297 24.37 10.23 1.63
C LEU A 297 25.66 10.15 2.45
N THR A 298 26.58 9.23 2.16
CA THR A 298 27.80 9.01 2.97
C THR A 298 29.04 8.76 2.11
N ASN A 299 30.23 8.94 2.68
CA ASN A 299 31.50 8.50 2.11
C ASN A 299 32.12 7.31 2.86
N ARG A 300 31.55 6.91 4.00
CA ARG A 300 32.04 5.79 4.82
C ARG A 300 30.96 4.74 5.00
N PRO A 301 31.30 3.44 4.97
CA PRO A 301 30.35 2.39 5.28
C PRO A 301 30.06 2.35 6.79
N TYR A 302 28.82 2.02 7.14
CA TYR A 302 28.39 1.87 8.54
C TYR A 302 27.22 0.86 8.64
N ALA A 303 26.99 0.34 9.84
CA ALA A 303 25.82 -0.49 10.14
C ALA A 303 24.61 0.43 10.35
N ALA A 304 23.50 0.16 9.68
CA ALA A 304 22.29 0.98 9.73
C ALA A 304 21.32 0.48 10.80
N PHE A 305 20.96 -0.79 10.68
CA PHE A 305 20.04 -1.50 11.56
C PHE A 305 20.27 -3.00 11.40
N ALA A 306 19.58 -3.80 12.20
CA ALA A 306 19.70 -5.23 12.17
C ALA A 306 18.37 -5.90 12.48
N GLU A 307 18.14 -7.04 11.84
CA GLU A 307 16.91 -7.83 11.96
C GLU A 307 17.19 -9.23 12.45
N GLN A 308 16.18 -9.76 13.14
CA GLN A 308 16.13 -11.10 13.67
C GLN A 308 14.68 -11.58 13.64
N THR A 309 14.44 -12.73 13.04
CA THR A 309 13.11 -13.32 12.89
C THR A 309 12.87 -14.37 13.97
N ARG A 310 11.64 -14.52 14.46
CA ARG A 310 11.30 -15.63 15.36
C ARG A 310 11.57 -16.97 14.67
N ASN A 311 12.33 -17.84 15.32
CA ASN A 311 12.89 -19.04 14.70
C ASN A 311 12.55 -20.35 15.44
N ASP A 312 11.77 -20.28 16.51
CA ASP A 312 11.25 -21.46 17.21
C ASP A 312 9.78 -21.24 17.62
N ALA A 313 8.95 -22.24 17.37
CA ALA A 313 7.55 -22.23 17.76
C ALA A 313 7.36 -22.53 19.27
N ARG A 314 8.32 -23.24 19.89
CA ARG A 314 8.25 -23.68 21.29
C ARG A 314 8.99 -22.76 22.26
N ASP A 315 9.84 -21.87 21.75
CA ASP A 315 10.60 -20.92 22.55
C ASP A 315 10.57 -19.53 21.89
N GLU A 316 9.87 -18.60 22.51
CA GLU A 316 9.73 -17.23 22.01
C GLU A 316 11.00 -16.39 22.05
N THR A 317 12.01 -16.83 22.80
CA THR A 317 13.28 -16.13 22.91
C THR A 317 14.25 -16.50 21.77
N ARG A 318 13.97 -17.57 21.03
CA ARG A 318 14.82 -18.07 19.94
C ARG A 318 14.56 -17.31 18.65
N LEU A 319 15.57 -16.54 18.26
CA LEU A 319 15.58 -15.76 17.04
C LEU A 319 16.60 -16.31 16.04
N THR A 320 16.46 -15.95 14.77
CA THR A 320 17.49 -16.19 13.75
C THR A 320 18.79 -15.46 14.10
N PRO A 321 19.93 -15.87 13.50
CA PRO A 321 21.15 -15.08 13.57
C PRO A 321 20.90 -13.64 13.12
N ARG A 322 21.49 -12.69 13.85
CA ARG A 322 21.33 -11.26 13.60
C ARG A 322 21.88 -10.88 12.23
N GLN A 323 21.00 -10.42 11.35
CA GLN A 323 21.37 -9.89 10.04
C GLN A 323 21.57 -8.38 10.15
N THR A 324 22.75 -7.88 9.78
CA THR A 324 23.06 -6.45 9.87
C THR A 324 23.00 -5.82 8.50
N MET A 325 22.08 -4.87 8.34
CA MET A 325 21.94 -4.06 7.14
C MET A 325 22.97 -2.95 7.19
N ARG A 326 23.70 -2.79 6.09
CA ARG A 326 24.81 -1.82 5.99
C ARG A 326 24.53 -0.79 4.93
N VAL A 327 24.85 0.46 5.25
CA VAL A 327 25.01 1.49 4.22
C VAL A 327 26.42 1.37 3.66
N ILE A 328 26.51 1.22 2.35
CA ILE A 328 27.74 1.12 1.59
C ILE A 328 27.77 2.28 0.60
N PRO A 329 28.75 3.20 0.69
CA PRO A 329 28.82 4.35 -0.21
C PRO A 329 28.71 3.93 -1.69
N ALA A 330 27.80 4.57 -2.43
CA ALA A 330 27.62 4.27 -3.85
C ALA A 330 28.90 4.60 -4.63
N ALA A 331 29.62 3.56 -5.07
CA ALA A 331 30.85 3.68 -5.84
C ALA A 331 30.57 4.30 -7.22
N GLY A 332 31.47 5.16 -7.71
CA GLY A 332 31.33 5.80 -9.01
C GLY A 332 30.27 6.91 -9.12
N SER A 333 29.30 7.00 -8.19
CA SER A 333 28.23 8.01 -8.23
C SER A 333 28.50 9.23 -7.31
N PRO A 334 28.03 10.45 -7.66
CA PRO A 334 28.28 11.68 -6.86
C PRO A 334 27.53 11.69 -5.53
N ARG A 335 28.14 11.81 -4.35
CA ARG A 335 27.45 11.62 -3.05
C ARG A 335 27.21 12.93 -2.30
N CYS A 336 26.11 13.02 -1.57
CA CYS A 336 25.83 14.14 -0.67
C CYS A 336 26.36 13.83 0.73
N THR A 337 27.57 14.28 1.04
CA THR A 337 28.26 13.98 2.32
C THR A 337 28.14 15.09 3.34
N GLY A 338 27.49 16.21 2.99
CA GLY A 338 27.31 17.37 3.87
C GLY A 338 26.27 17.16 4.98
N PRO A 339 25.94 18.24 5.72
CA PRO A 339 24.89 18.23 6.73
C PRO A 339 23.51 17.85 6.16
N ILE A 340 22.79 17.04 6.93
CA ILE A 340 21.42 16.61 6.61
C ILE A 340 20.48 16.97 7.76
N THR A 341 19.29 17.47 7.44
CA THR A 341 18.15 17.48 8.35
C THR A 341 17.10 16.50 7.84
N LEU A 342 16.68 15.54 8.67
CA LEU A 342 15.67 14.54 8.33
C LEU A 342 14.38 14.84 9.09
N LEU A 343 13.28 15.05 8.35
CA LEU A 343 11.98 15.39 8.91
C LEU A 343 11.12 14.13 9.05
N THR A 344 10.63 13.84 10.26
CA THR A 344 9.83 12.65 10.58
C THR A 344 8.49 13.02 11.22
N GLY A 345 7.47 12.19 11.03
CA GLY A 345 6.15 12.37 11.63
C GLY A 345 5.47 11.04 11.95
N GLY A 346 4.31 11.08 12.62
CA GLY A 346 3.54 9.88 12.95
C GLY A 346 3.07 9.06 11.73
N SER A 347 3.09 9.67 10.54
CA SER A 347 2.80 8.98 9.28
C SER A 347 4.02 8.34 8.62
N THR A 348 5.24 8.53 9.14
CA THR A 348 6.45 7.81 8.69
C THR A 348 6.39 6.36 9.16
N VAL A 349 6.22 5.41 8.23
CA VAL A 349 6.01 3.98 8.54
C VAL A 349 6.98 3.05 7.80
N SER A 350 7.24 1.86 8.35
CA SER A 350 7.89 0.73 7.64
C SER A 350 9.22 1.14 6.99
N ALA A 351 9.38 1.05 5.66
CA ALA A 351 10.63 1.41 4.99
C ALA A 351 11.08 2.87 5.22
N GLY A 352 10.15 3.79 5.54
CA GLY A 352 10.50 5.14 6.01
C GLY A 352 11.19 5.15 7.37
N GLU A 353 10.89 4.18 8.22
CA GLU A 353 11.54 3.97 9.51
C GLU A 353 12.89 3.28 9.35
N ALA A 354 13.00 2.28 8.46
CA ALA A 354 14.28 1.68 8.08
C ALA A 354 15.23 2.74 7.47
N PHE A 355 14.70 3.61 6.59
CA PHE A 355 15.42 4.78 6.11
C PHE A 355 15.79 5.72 7.26
N THR A 356 14.89 6.00 8.20
CA THR A 356 15.20 6.88 9.33
C THR A 356 16.33 6.34 10.21
N GLN A 357 16.44 5.02 10.40
CA GLN A 357 17.55 4.39 11.12
C GLN A 357 18.89 4.58 10.40
N ALA A 358 18.92 4.49 9.07
CA ALA A 358 20.15 4.61 8.31
C ALA A 358 20.83 5.99 8.50
N PRO A 359 20.28 7.14 8.04
CA PRO A 359 20.78 8.47 8.40
C PRO A 359 21.02 8.75 9.89
N ALA A 360 20.34 8.07 10.83
CA ALA A 360 20.59 8.25 12.27
C ALA A 360 21.94 7.68 12.73
N GLU A 361 22.42 6.60 12.10
CA GLU A 361 23.73 5.98 12.38
C GLU A 361 24.85 6.49 11.45
N ARG A 362 24.52 7.47 10.60
CA ARG A 362 25.44 8.05 9.62
C ARG A 362 26.63 8.74 10.32
N PRO A 363 27.88 8.48 9.90
CA PRO A 363 29.08 9.08 10.48
C PRO A 363 29.35 10.50 9.93
N ALA A 364 28.31 11.32 9.82
CA ALA A 364 28.34 12.70 9.37
C ALA A 364 27.10 13.45 9.91
N PRO A 365 27.11 14.79 9.99
CA PRO A 365 26.04 15.54 10.65
C PRO A 365 24.65 15.24 10.08
N THR A 366 23.81 14.61 10.89
CA THR A 366 22.38 14.38 10.62
C THR A 366 21.58 14.84 11.83
N VAL A 367 20.59 15.72 11.63
CA VAL A 367 19.67 16.16 12.67
C VAL A 367 18.26 15.73 12.31
N ARG A 368 17.61 14.93 13.16
CA ARG A 368 16.21 14.52 12.98
C ARG A 368 15.27 15.52 13.69
N ILE A 369 14.19 15.92 13.04
CA ILE A 369 13.27 16.96 13.52
C ILE A 369 11.83 16.51 13.25
N GLY A 370 10.92 16.79 14.18
CA GLY A 370 9.50 16.52 14.01
C GLY A 370 8.94 15.67 15.16
N GLU A 371 8.18 14.64 14.82
CA GLU A 371 7.57 13.72 15.78
C GLU A 371 8.16 12.30 15.66
N ASN A 372 7.76 11.42 16.58
CA ASN A 372 8.07 10.00 16.49
C ASN A 372 7.54 9.45 15.16
N THR A 373 8.28 8.51 14.57
CA THR A 373 7.73 7.63 13.53
C THR A 373 6.66 6.70 14.11
N GLN A 374 6.00 5.90 13.28
CA GLN A 374 4.84 5.12 13.72
C GLN A 374 5.18 3.90 14.61
N GLY A 375 6.34 3.29 14.41
CA GLY A 375 6.81 2.14 15.19
C GLY A 375 6.40 0.79 14.61
N VAL A 376 6.39 0.62 13.29
CA VAL A 376 5.98 -0.61 12.58
C VAL A 376 7.07 -1.09 11.62
N PHE A 377 8.10 -1.76 12.14
CA PHE A 377 9.33 -2.05 11.38
C PHE A 377 9.34 -3.41 10.67
N SER A 378 8.77 -4.43 11.32
CA SER A 378 8.86 -5.83 10.86
C SER A 378 8.31 -5.99 9.44
N ASP A 379 8.97 -6.81 8.63
CA ASP A 379 8.33 -7.39 7.46
C ASP A 379 7.12 -8.23 7.91
N THR A 380 6.15 -8.38 7.02
CA THR A 380 4.90 -9.06 7.34
C THR A 380 5.02 -10.57 7.10
N LEU A 381 4.81 -11.36 8.14
CA LEU A 381 4.54 -12.79 7.98
C LEU A 381 3.10 -12.98 7.53
N SER A 382 2.93 -13.34 6.26
CA SER A 382 1.61 -13.68 5.72
C SER A 382 1.27 -15.16 5.92
N ARG A 383 0.02 -15.43 6.29
CA ARG A 383 -0.53 -16.78 6.52
C ARG A 383 -1.94 -16.89 5.96
N SER A 384 -2.16 -17.93 5.17
CA SER A 384 -3.51 -18.39 4.82
C SER A 384 -4.03 -19.30 5.93
N LEU A 385 -5.27 -19.09 6.35
CA LEU A 385 -5.97 -19.88 7.36
C LEU A 385 -6.85 -20.94 6.69
N PRO A 386 -7.18 -22.05 7.38
CA PRO A 386 -7.92 -23.18 6.79
C PRO A 386 -9.31 -22.82 6.22
N ASN A 387 -9.93 -21.76 6.72
CA ASN A 387 -11.21 -21.24 6.23
C ASN A 387 -11.07 -20.24 5.05
N GLY A 388 -9.86 -20.09 4.51
CA GLY A 388 -9.58 -19.18 3.40
C GLY A 388 -9.30 -17.73 3.83
N TRP A 389 -9.32 -17.42 5.13
CA TRP A 389 -8.90 -16.10 5.60
C TRP A 389 -7.40 -15.89 5.41
N GLU A 390 -7.01 -14.64 5.24
CA GLU A 390 -5.61 -14.23 5.27
C GLU A 390 -5.32 -13.47 6.57
N SER A 391 -4.16 -13.74 7.15
CA SER A 391 -3.65 -13.02 8.32
C SER A 391 -2.21 -12.59 8.06
N SER A 392 -1.86 -11.41 8.57
CA SER A 392 -0.49 -10.92 8.62
C SER A 392 -0.12 -10.61 10.06
N LEU A 393 1.14 -10.86 10.42
CA LEU A 393 1.68 -10.51 11.73
C LEU A 393 3.14 -10.09 11.61
N SER A 394 3.57 -9.20 12.50
CA SER A 394 4.99 -8.87 12.70
C SER A 394 5.70 -10.05 13.37
N ASN A 395 6.73 -10.61 12.74
CA ASN A 395 7.49 -11.76 13.26
C ASN A 395 8.98 -11.46 13.45
N GLU A 396 9.39 -10.21 13.31
CA GLU A 396 10.79 -9.79 13.34
C GLU A 396 11.05 -8.74 14.40
N LYS A 397 12.30 -8.72 14.89
CA LYS A 397 12.84 -7.65 15.71
C LYS A 397 13.81 -6.84 14.87
N CYS A 398 13.40 -5.63 14.51
CA CYS A 398 14.31 -4.63 13.96
C CYS A 398 14.95 -3.82 15.10
N THR A 399 16.26 -3.66 15.03
CA THR A 399 17.09 -3.01 16.06
C THR A 399 18.11 -2.07 15.44
N THR A 400 18.49 -1.03 16.19
CA THR A 400 19.72 -0.27 15.92
C THR A 400 20.95 -1.20 15.98
N PRO A 401 22.12 -0.78 15.46
CA PRO A 401 23.35 -1.56 15.60
C PRO A 401 23.70 -1.89 17.06
N ARG A 402 23.29 -1.05 18.00
CA ARG A 402 23.46 -1.25 19.46
C ARG A 402 22.42 -2.19 20.10
N GLY A 403 21.45 -2.71 19.33
CA GLY A 403 20.45 -3.67 19.80
C GLY A 403 19.16 -3.05 20.36
N HIS A 404 19.01 -1.73 20.32
CA HIS A 404 17.78 -1.06 20.75
C HIS A 404 16.68 -1.16 19.69
N SER A 405 15.44 -1.48 20.08
CA SER A 405 14.27 -1.53 19.21
C SER A 405 13.34 -0.35 19.47
N PHE A 406 12.70 0.13 18.40
CA PHE A 406 11.70 1.20 18.44
C PHE A 406 10.29 0.71 18.06
N GLU A 407 10.08 -0.61 17.96
CA GLU A 407 8.78 -1.22 17.65
C GLU A 407 7.72 -0.79 18.67
N GLY A 408 6.60 -0.24 18.19
CA GLY A 408 5.52 0.34 19.00
C GLY A 408 5.65 1.85 19.20
N PRO A 409 6.61 2.38 19.99
CA PRO A 409 6.77 3.82 20.20
C PRO A 409 7.24 4.62 18.98
N GLY A 410 7.91 3.98 18.01
CA GLY A 410 8.57 4.64 16.89
C GLY A 410 9.86 5.38 17.28
N ILE A 411 10.60 5.86 16.28
CA ILE A 411 11.90 6.50 16.47
C ILE A 411 11.68 7.96 16.89
N PRO A 412 12.11 8.37 18.09
CA PRO A 412 11.98 9.76 18.51
C PRO A 412 13.03 10.64 17.82
N PRO A 413 12.67 11.84 17.31
CA PRO A 413 13.64 12.81 16.87
C PRO A 413 14.27 13.53 18.08
N PRO A 414 15.57 13.89 18.03
CA PRO A 414 16.21 14.68 19.07
C PRO A 414 15.60 16.10 19.16
N LEU A 415 15.14 16.67 18.04
CA LEU A 415 14.45 17.96 18.02
C LEU A 415 12.95 17.76 17.81
N ARG A 416 12.24 17.47 18.89
CA ARG A 416 10.77 17.37 18.89
C ARG A 416 10.16 18.70 18.46
N THR A 417 9.35 18.64 17.42
CA THR A 417 8.64 19.78 16.84
C THR A 417 7.30 19.24 16.34
N PRO A 418 6.15 19.85 16.68
CA PRO A 418 4.85 19.40 16.19
C PRO A 418 4.82 19.33 14.66
N VAL A 419 4.09 18.35 14.13
CA VAL A 419 4.04 18.07 12.69
C VAL A 419 2.61 18.30 12.20
N PHE A 420 2.39 19.38 11.44
CA PHE A 420 1.11 19.73 10.79
C PHE A 420 -0.09 19.74 11.75
N THR A 421 0.07 20.46 12.86
CA THR A 421 -1.06 20.71 13.76
C THR A 421 -2.14 21.55 13.07
N GLU A 422 -3.39 21.44 13.51
CA GLU A 422 -4.49 22.30 12.98
C GLU A 422 -4.13 23.79 13.04
N ALA A 423 -3.46 24.22 14.11
CA ALA A 423 -2.99 25.60 14.27
C ALA A 423 -1.92 25.98 13.23
N GLU A 424 -0.98 25.08 12.95
CA GLU A 424 0.02 25.26 11.89
C GLU A 424 -0.63 25.32 10.51
N SER A 425 -1.54 24.40 10.20
CA SER A 425 -2.28 24.41 8.93
C SER A 425 -3.13 25.67 8.76
N ALA A 426 -3.80 26.13 9.82
CA ALA A 426 -4.60 27.36 9.79
C ALA A 426 -3.75 28.63 9.64
N ALA A 427 -2.49 28.60 10.10
CA ALA A 427 -1.55 29.71 10.02
C ALA A 427 -0.60 29.64 8.81
N ASP A 428 -0.79 28.68 7.89
CA ASP A 428 0.13 28.39 6.77
C ASP A 428 1.59 28.23 7.25
N HIS A 429 1.76 27.56 8.38
CA HIS A 429 3.04 27.38 9.06
C HIS A 429 3.50 25.93 9.03
N ASP A 430 4.82 25.75 8.91
CA ASP A 430 5.53 24.48 9.05
C ASP A 430 6.74 24.72 9.94
N ALA A 431 6.61 24.44 11.24
CA ALA A 431 7.69 24.67 12.20
C ALA A 431 8.87 23.72 11.98
N VAL A 432 8.60 22.51 11.46
CA VAL A 432 9.62 21.47 11.24
C VAL A 432 10.53 21.87 10.09
N PHE A 433 9.94 22.29 8.97
CA PHE A 433 10.69 22.74 7.80
C PHE A 433 11.45 24.03 8.08
N ASP A 434 10.83 25.00 8.77
CA ASP A 434 11.51 26.24 9.18
C ASP A 434 12.72 25.96 10.05
N ARG A 435 12.58 25.05 11.01
CA ARG A 435 13.67 24.66 11.90
C ARG A 435 14.79 23.96 11.14
N ALA A 436 14.46 23.09 10.18
CA ALA A 436 15.46 22.46 9.31
C ALA A 436 16.24 23.49 8.50
N ARG A 437 15.54 24.43 7.85
CA ARG A 437 16.16 25.49 7.06
C ARG A 437 17.05 26.41 7.93
N ALA A 438 16.60 26.76 9.14
CA ALA A 438 17.40 27.56 10.08
C ALA A 438 18.72 26.87 10.47
N LEU A 439 18.68 25.57 10.76
CA LEU A 439 19.88 24.79 11.10
C LEU A 439 20.87 24.70 9.94
N LEU A 440 20.39 24.51 8.70
CA LEU A 440 21.26 24.40 7.53
C LEU A 440 21.81 25.75 7.04
N THR A 441 21.14 26.86 7.37
CA THR A 441 21.61 28.22 7.03
C THR A 441 22.50 28.84 8.11
N GLY A 442 22.73 28.15 9.24
CA GLY A 442 23.54 28.67 10.36
C GLY A 442 22.87 29.80 11.15
N ARG A 443 21.58 30.06 10.92
CA ARG A 443 20.79 31.01 11.73
C ARG A 443 20.32 30.27 13.00
N ARG A 444 21.08 30.37 14.09
CA ARG A 444 20.49 30.16 15.43
C ARG A 444 19.35 31.18 15.58
N ARG A 445 18.16 30.73 16.03
CA ARG A 445 17.09 31.63 16.48
C ARG A 445 17.70 32.60 17.51
N PRO A 446 17.28 33.88 17.58
CA PRO A 446 17.62 34.71 18.72
C PRO A 446 16.98 34.04 19.94
N ASP A 447 17.80 33.56 20.88
CA ASP A 447 17.32 33.04 22.16
C ASP A 447 16.64 34.19 22.91
N GLY A 448 15.31 34.14 22.98
CA GLY A 448 14.55 34.86 23.98
C GLY A 448 14.46 34.00 25.23
N ASP A 449 15.54 33.93 26.01
CA ASP A 449 15.46 33.76 27.46
C ASP A 449 16.75 34.25 28.12
N ASN A 450 16.77 35.53 28.45
CA ASN A 450 17.78 36.13 29.30
C ASN A 450 17.28 36.05 30.75
N THR A 451 17.51 34.91 31.40
CA THR A 451 17.39 34.79 32.85
C THR A 451 18.76 34.51 33.46
N GLY A 452 19.50 35.59 33.66
CA GLY A 452 20.19 35.85 34.93
C GLY A 452 21.28 34.88 35.35
N ARG A 453 22.47 35.01 34.75
CA ARG A 453 23.71 34.67 35.46
C ARG A 453 24.01 35.78 36.46
N ARG A 454 23.71 35.56 37.74
CA ARG A 454 24.34 36.27 38.86
C ARG A 454 25.05 35.25 39.74
N THR A 455 26.37 35.27 39.66
CA THR A 455 27.29 34.83 40.70
C THR A 455 28.35 35.91 40.83
N PRO A 456 28.71 36.37 42.05
CA PRO A 456 30.07 36.80 42.31
C PRO A 456 31.02 35.61 42.12
#